data_AF-A0A397VJQ9-F1
#
_entry.id   AF-A0A397VJQ9-F1
#
_cell.length_a   1.000
_cell.length_b   1.000
_cell.length_c   1.000
_cell.angle_alpha   90.00
_cell.angle_beta   90.00
_cell.angle_gamma   90.00
#
_symmetry.space_group_name_H-M   'P 1'
#
loop_
_entity.id
_entity.type
_entity.pdbx_description
1 polymer ?
#
loop_
_entity_poly.entity_id
_entity_poly.type
_entity_poly.pdbx_seq_one_letter_code
_entity_poly.pdbx_strand_id
1 'polypeptide(L)'
;MPFTSKLIGPCVITICKRQSSNWKTVTENVISKGQTNKTFPNYVQLGDTICLNCYNGIVTRSTVEFQQHALEQSCHNVPEIPEETPMDIFTDSVTFLQGVEIITDVLYKREQNKLPTIWDFEEFRTVMESKDQRLKSFFDELYLSTNLRRKSVSTMEKVSKQLVFLCYFICGIRNMFVNNAKRDLGMYLDSTGTPNSTIDTLATMGLTLTSLSISYHKDSVSQKHSATV
;
A
#
# COMPACT_ATOMS: atom_id res chain seq x y z
N MET A 1 20.07 -0.71 48.62
CA MET A 1 19.35 0.21 47.71
C MET A 1 20.23 0.43 46.49
N PRO A 2 19.84 0.01 45.28
CA PRO A 2 20.69 0.27 44.12
C PRO A 2 20.50 1.73 43.69
N PHE A 3 21.62 2.43 43.57
CA PHE A 3 21.72 3.79 43.06
C PHE A 3 21.10 3.84 41.65
N THR A 4 19.94 4.47 41.50
CA THR A 4 19.46 4.90 40.18
C THR A 4 20.24 6.13 39.77
N SER A 5 21.43 5.91 39.22
CA SER A 5 22.16 6.95 38.49
C SER A 5 21.24 7.47 37.39
N LYS A 6 20.96 8.77 37.41
CA LYS A 6 20.19 9.44 36.36
C LYS A 6 20.96 9.23 35.06
N LEU A 7 20.46 8.36 34.18
CA LEU A 7 21.01 8.18 32.83
C LEU A 7 20.97 9.56 32.16
N ILE A 8 22.15 10.12 31.93
CA ILE A 8 22.34 11.37 31.22
C ILE A 8 23.39 11.04 30.17
N GLY A 9 23.01 11.12 28.90
CA GLY A 9 23.91 10.83 27.80
C GLY A 9 23.28 11.25 26.48
N PRO A 10 24.07 11.54 25.45
CA PRO A 10 23.54 11.76 24.11
C PRO A 10 22.84 10.49 23.63
N CYS A 11 21.72 10.66 22.92
CA CYS A 11 21.06 9.54 22.25
C CYS A 11 22.02 8.95 21.22
N VAL A 12 22.27 7.63 21.27
CA VAL A 12 23.14 6.95 20.29
C VAL A 12 22.56 6.95 18.88
N ILE A 13 21.24 7.16 18.73
CA ILE A 13 20.57 7.17 17.43
C ILE A 13 21.01 8.38 16.59
N THR A 14 21.58 8.11 15.42
CA THR A 14 22.12 9.12 14.49
C THR A 14 21.05 10.06 13.93
N ILE A 15 19.84 9.57 13.68
CA ILE A 15 18.68 10.38 13.22
C ILE A 15 17.95 11.10 14.36
N CYS A 16 18.50 11.11 15.58
CA CYS A 16 17.85 11.72 16.74
C CYS A 16 17.76 13.26 16.60
N LYS A 17 16.54 13.79 16.66
CA LYS A 17 16.26 15.25 16.66
C LYS A 17 16.60 15.95 17.99
N ARG A 18 17.12 15.23 18.99
CA ARG A 18 17.51 15.74 20.33
C ARG A 18 16.42 16.53 21.08
N GLN A 19 15.16 16.21 20.82
CA GLN A 19 14.01 16.90 21.42
C GLN A 19 13.57 16.34 22.79
N SER A 20 14.18 15.27 23.28
CA SER A 20 13.75 14.59 24.51
C SER A 20 14.84 14.64 25.58
N SER A 21 14.44 15.00 26.80
CA SER A 21 15.26 14.98 28.02
C SER A 21 15.12 13.69 28.84
N ASN A 22 14.31 12.75 28.37
CA ASN A 22 14.07 11.45 28.99
C ASN A 22 14.89 10.36 28.29
N TRP A 23 15.61 9.57 29.06
CA TRP A 23 16.57 8.59 28.56
C TRP A 23 16.15 7.16 28.92
N LYS A 24 16.48 6.22 28.05
CA LYS A 24 16.25 4.79 28.20
C LYS A 24 17.51 4.03 27.82
N THR A 25 17.78 2.96 28.56
CA THR A 25 18.83 2.00 28.21
C THR A 25 18.29 0.99 27.21
N VAL A 26 19.10 0.65 26.22
CA VAL A 26 18.82 -0.44 25.28
C VAL A 26 18.94 -1.77 26.03
N THR A 27 17.81 -2.45 26.18
CA THR A 27 17.72 -3.79 26.78
C THR A 27 17.46 -4.84 25.70
N GLU A 28 17.61 -6.12 26.04
CA GLU A 28 17.30 -7.23 25.11
C GLU A 28 15.87 -7.13 24.54
N ASN A 29 14.92 -6.66 25.36
CA ASN A 29 13.54 -6.41 24.93
C ASN A 29 13.44 -5.30 23.86
N VAL A 30 14.27 -4.26 23.95
CA VAL A 30 14.34 -3.19 22.94
C VAL A 30 14.88 -3.73 21.62
N ILE A 31 15.95 -4.53 21.70
CA ILE A 31 16.58 -5.18 20.53
C ILE A 31 15.57 -6.11 19.85
N SER A 32 14.96 -7.03 20.61
CA SER A 32 13.99 -8.00 20.08
C SER A 32 12.78 -7.32 19.42
N LYS A 33 12.23 -6.28 20.06
CA LYS A 33 11.10 -5.52 19.49
C LYS A 33 11.52 -4.71 18.27
N GLY A 34 12.66 -4.04 18.30
CA GLY A 34 13.15 -3.28 17.15
C GLY A 34 13.49 -4.16 15.94
N GLN A 35 14.03 -5.36 16.16
CA GLN A 35 14.26 -6.34 15.11
C GLN A 35 12.94 -6.83 14.49
N THR A 36 11.96 -7.14 15.34
CA THR A 36 10.60 -7.52 14.89
C THR A 36 9.96 -6.41 14.05
N ASN A 37 10.18 -5.15 14.44
CA ASN A 37 9.65 -3.97 13.76
C ASN A 37 10.47 -3.53 12.54
N LYS A 38 11.62 -4.15 12.29
CA LYS A 38 12.63 -3.74 11.29
C LYS A 38 13.11 -2.29 11.45
N THR A 39 13.23 -1.82 12.69
CA THR A 39 13.61 -0.44 13.05
C THR A 39 14.90 -0.35 13.87
N PHE A 40 15.51 -1.49 14.21
CA PHE A 40 16.70 -1.54 15.05
C PHE A 40 17.98 -1.37 14.23
N PRO A 41 18.76 -0.29 14.42
CA PRO A 41 20.01 -0.10 13.68
C PRO A 41 21.11 -1.05 14.18
N ASN A 42 22.00 -1.46 13.27
CA ASN A 42 23.07 -2.44 13.56
C ASN A 42 24.21 -1.91 14.46
N TYR A 43 24.36 -0.58 14.58
CA TYR A 43 25.38 0.04 15.44
C TYR A 43 24.95 0.16 16.91
N VAL A 44 23.66 -0.05 17.22
CA VAL A 44 23.14 0.11 18.58
C VAL A 44 23.36 -1.17 19.38
N GLN A 45 24.02 -1.05 20.52
CA GLN A 45 24.42 -2.16 21.38
C GLN A 45 23.59 -2.23 22.67
N LEU A 46 23.58 -3.41 23.29
CA LEU A 46 22.99 -3.61 24.61
C LEU A 46 23.69 -2.68 25.63
N GLY A 47 22.90 -1.94 26.41
CA GLY A 47 23.44 -0.97 27.37
C GLY A 47 23.54 0.46 26.85
N ASP A 48 23.36 0.69 25.54
CA ASP A 48 23.38 2.04 24.98
C ASP A 48 22.27 2.94 25.52
N THR A 49 22.50 4.25 25.48
CA THR A 49 21.50 5.25 25.90
C THR A 49 20.77 5.82 24.68
N ILE A 50 19.46 5.70 24.67
CA ILE A 50 18.56 6.30 23.67
C ILE A 50 17.55 7.24 24.33
N CYS A 51 17.13 8.29 23.63
CA CYS A 51 16.08 9.18 24.15
C CYS A 51 14.69 8.54 24.00
N LEU A 52 13.72 9.00 24.78
CA LEU A 52 12.36 8.44 24.79
C LEU A 52 11.67 8.52 23.41
N ASN A 53 11.95 9.57 22.64
CA ASN A 53 11.38 9.71 21.30
C ASN A 53 11.95 8.65 20.34
N CYS A 54 13.26 8.42 20.38
CA CYS A 54 13.91 7.36 19.60
C CYS A 54 13.50 5.96 20.06
N TYR A 55 13.41 5.73 21.37
CA TYR A 55 12.84 4.51 21.93
C TYR A 55 11.45 4.25 21.36
N ASN A 56 10.58 5.26 21.34
CA ASN A 56 9.22 5.10 20.82
C ASN A 56 9.23 4.88 19.29
N GLY A 57 10.11 5.54 18.55
CA GLY A 57 10.28 5.31 17.10
C GLY A 57 10.66 3.87 16.77
N ILE A 58 11.54 3.27 17.58
CA ILE A 58 12.02 1.89 17.41
C ILE A 58 10.99 0.86 17.91
N VAL A 59 10.47 1.05 19.12
CA VAL A 59 9.78 -0.01 19.88
C VAL A 59 8.26 0.05 19.74
N THR A 60 7.65 1.24 19.75
CA THR A 60 6.18 1.38 19.84
C THR A 60 5.53 1.84 18.54
N ARG A 61 6.09 2.85 17.86
CA ARG A 61 5.49 3.46 16.66
C ARG A 61 5.96 2.84 15.35
N SER A 62 7.14 2.21 15.34
CA SER A 62 7.74 1.58 14.16
C SER A 62 7.69 2.48 12.92
N THR A 63 8.15 3.72 13.04
CA THR A 63 7.95 4.72 11.98
C THR A 63 8.80 4.40 10.74
N VAL A 64 8.29 4.79 9.57
CA VAL A 64 8.98 4.59 8.28
C VAL A 64 10.39 5.18 8.29
N GLU A 65 10.58 6.36 8.91
CA GLU A 65 11.89 7.00 9.08
C GLU A 65 12.92 6.07 9.76
N PHE A 66 12.51 5.31 10.79
CA PHE A 66 13.40 4.37 11.51
C PHE A 66 13.59 3.05 10.75
N GLN A 67 12.60 2.63 9.97
CA GLN A 67 12.73 1.44 9.11
C GLN A 67 13.72 1.69 7.98
N GLN A 68 13.58 2.83 7.30
CA GLN A 68 14.49 3.25 6.24
C GLN A 68 15.91 3.43 6.77
N HIS A 69 16.06 4.10 7.92
CA HIS A 69 17.36 4.30 8.55
C HIS A 69 18.05 2.98 8.95
N ALA A 70 17.30 1.99 9.46
CA ALA A 70 17.85 0.66 9.76
C ALA A 70 18.21 -0.12 8.48
N LEU A 71 17.42 0.03 7.40
CA LEU A 71 17.67 -0.58 6.09
C LEU A 71 18.93 -0.01 5.42
N GLU A 72 19.05 1.32 5.33
CA GLU A 72 20.18 2.03 4.69
C GLU A 72 21.54 1.61 5.27
N GLN A 73 21.57 1.23 6.55
CA GLN A 73 22.78 0.78 7.23
C GLN A 73 23.06 -0.72 7.09
N SER A 74 22.05 -1.52 6.72
CA SER A 74 22.23 -2.92 6.38
C SER A 74 22.78 -3.10 4.94
N CYS A 75 22.54 -2.14 4.05
CA CYS A 75 23.05 -2.18 2.67
C CYS A 75 24.44 -1.56 2.46
N HIS A 76 25.05 -0.92 3.46
CA HIS A 76 26.43 -0.39 3.38
C HIS A 76 27.55 -1.46 3.48
N ASN A 77 27.21 -2.76 3.55
CA ASN A 77 28.18 -3.87 3.53
C ASN A 77 28.10 -4.74 2.25
N VAL A 78 27.44 -4.26 1.19
CA VAL A 78 27.39 -4.99 -0.09
C VAL A 78 28.37 -4.31 -1.06
N PRO A 79 29.39 -5.01 -1.60
CA PRO A 79 30.19 -4.48 -2.69
C PRO A 79 29.27 -4.09 -3.86
N GLU A 80 29.56 -2.96 -4.50
CA GLU A 80 28.89 -2.51 -5.72
C GLU A 80 28.72 -3.70 -6.68
N ILE A 81 27.47 -4.13 -6.90
CA ILE A 81 27.16 -5.15 -7.90
C ILE A 81 27.20 -4.44 -9.26
N PRO A 82 28.03 -4.91 -10.22
CA PRO A 82 28.03 -4.36 -11.56
C PRO A 82 26.64 -4.49 -12.20
N GLU A 83 26.26 -3.46 -12.95
CA GLU A 83 25.14 -3.53 -13.88
C GLU A 83 25.20 -4.81 -14.74
N GLU A 84 24.01 -5.35 -14.99
CA GLU A 84 23.67 -6.43 -15.92
C GLU A 84 23.87 -7.88 -15.45
N THR A 85 22.77 -8.46 -14.98
CA THR A 85 22.14 -9.61 -15.68
C THR A 85 20.64 -9.60 -15.39
N PRO A 86 19.76 -9.74 -16.41
CA PRO A 86 18.35 -9.97 -16.16
C PRO A 86 18.23 -11.33 -15.47
N MET A 87 17.89 -11.32 -14.19
CA MET A 87 17.52 -12.53 -13.49
C MET A 87 16.11 -12.92 -13.97
N ASP A 88 16.08 -13.54 -15.14
CA ASP A 88 14.95 -14.31 -15.66
C ASP A 88 14.79 -15.55 -14.78
N ILE A 89 14.26 -15.36 -13.57
CA ILE A 89 13.64 -16.46 -12.85
C ILE A 89 12.24 -16.55 -13.45
N PHE A 90 12.06 -17.55 -14.31
CA PHE A 90 10.75 -18.12 -14.62
C PHE A 90 9.99 -18.35 -13.31
N THR A 91 9.15 -17.40 -12.93
CA THR A 91 8.07 -17.63 -11.99
C THR A 91 6.78 -17.31 -12.71
N ASP A 92 5.97 -18.33 -12.97
CA ASP A 92 4.56 -18.20 -13.37
C ASP A 92 3.71 -17.37 -12.38
N SER A 93 4.31 -16.79 -11.33
CA SER A 93 3.65 -15.94 -10.35
C SER A 93 3.50 -14.52 -10.86
N VAL A 94 2.25 -14.05 -10.89
CA VAL A 94 1.91 -12.66 -11.16
C VAL A 94 2.39 -11.76 -10.01
N THR A 95 2.93 -10.58 -10.33
CA THR A 95 3.24 -9.58 -9.29
C THR A 95 1.96 -9.03 -8.66
N PHE A 96 2.05 -8.44 -7.46
CA PHE A 96 0.87 -7.83 -6.81
C PHE A 96 0.15 -6.81 -7.70
N LEU A 97 0.91 -5.91 -8.35
CA LEU A 97 0.33 -4.91 -9.26
C LEU A 97 -0.42 -5.60 -10.40
N GLN A 98 0.25 -6.48 -11.15
CA GLN A 98 -0.35 -7.21 -12.27
C GLN A 98 -1.59 -8.02 -11.85
N GLY A 99 -1.58 -8.62 -10.66
CA GLY A 99 -2.73 -9.35 -10.12
C GLY A 99 -3.93 -8.44 -9.92
N VAL A 100 -3.71 -7.26 -9.30
CA VAL A 100 -4.74 -6.23 -9.17
C VAL A 100 -5.24 -5.75 -10.54
N GLU A 101 -4.35 -5.60 -11.52
CA GLU A 101 -4.74 -5.16 -12.87
C GLU A 101 -5.70 -6.14 -13.52
N ILE A 102 -5.34 -7.42 -13.54
CA ILE A 102 -6.15 -8.48 -14.15
C ILE A 102 -7.51 -8.60 -13.45
N ILE A 103 -7.54 -8.60 -12.11
CA ILE A 103 -8.81 -8.70 -11.36
C ILE A 103 -9.71 -7.49 -11.67
N THR A 104 -9.13 -6.28 -11.70
CA THR A 104 -9.87 -5.06 -12.02
C THR A 104 -10.51 -5.13 -13.41
N ASP A 105 -9.77 -5.61 -14.41
CA ASP A 105 -10.26 -5.72 -15.78
C ASP A 105 -11.39 -6.76 -15.91
N VAL A 106 -11.30 -7.88 -15.17
CA VAL A 106 -12.37 -8.89 -15.10
C VAL A 106 -13.61 -8.30 -14.45
N LEU A 107 -13.47 -7.60 -13.32
CA LEU A 107 -14.58 -6.96 -12.62
C LEU A 107 -15.27 -5.90 -13.49
N TYR A 108 -14.49 -5.06 -14.18
CA TYR A 108 -15.01 -4.05 -15.09
C TYR A 108 -15.84 -4.69 -16.22
N LYS A 109 -15.34 -5.77 -16.85
CA LYS A 109 -16.09 -6.51 -17.87
C LYS A 109 -17.37 -7.11 -17.32
N ARG A 110 -17.38 -7.63 -16.09
CA ARG A 110 -18.60 -8.15 -15.46
C ARG A 110 -19.64 -7.06 -15.24
N GLU A 111 -19.21 -5.89 -14.78
CA GLU A 111 -20.08 -4.72 -14.56
C GLU A 111 -20.70 -4.24 -15.89
N GLN A 112 -19.90 -4.13 -16.95
CA GLN A 112 -20.38 -3.78 -18.29
C GLN A 112 -21.45 -4.76 -18.81
N ASN A 113 -21.29 -6.05 -18.50
CA ASN A 113 -22.25 -7.09 -18.85
C ASN A 113 -23.42 -7.22 -17.84
N LYS A 114 -23.53 -6.31 -16.86
CA LYS A 114 -24.57 -6.29 -15.83
C LYS A 114 -24.69 -7.60 -15.04
N LEU A 115 -23.57 -8.29 -14.85
CA LEU A 115 -23.53 -9.53 -14.07
C LEU A 115 -23.59 -9.22 -12.57
N PRO A 116 -24.18 -10.12 -11.76
CA PRO A 116 -24.28 -9.90 -10.32
C PRO A 116 -22.91 -9.84 -9.63
N THR A 117 -22.85 -9.09 -8.53
CA THR A 117 -21.68 -9.04 -7.64
C THR A 117 -21.45 -10.39 -6.97
N ILE A 118 -20.20 -10.82 -6.90
CA ILE A 118 -19.80 -12.08 -6.26
C ILE A 118 -19.39 -11.77 -4.82
N TRP A 119 -20.03 -12.42 -3.85
CA TRP A 119 -19.78 -12.17 -2.43
C TRP A 119 -19.04 -13.31 -1.73
N ASP A 120 -19.05 -14.50 -2.31
CA ASP A 120 -18.32 -15.65 -1.81
C ASP A 120 -16.88 -15.66 -2.33
N PHE A 121 -15.92 -15.98 -1.46
CA PHE A 121 -14.50 -15.92 -1.81
C PHE A 121 -14.08 -17.03 -2.77
N GLU A 122 -14.58 -18.25 -2.59
CA GLU A 122 -14.23 -19.37 -3.46
C GLU A 122 -14.85 -19.20 -4.85
N GLU A 123 -16.10 -18.72 -4.90
CA GLU A 123 -16.74 -18.33 -6.16
C GLU A 123 -15.95 -17.20 -6.84
N PHE A 124 -15.59 -16.15 -6.09
CA PHE A 124 -14.82 -15.02 -6.62
C PHE A 124 -13.49 -15.50 -7.20
N ARG A 125 -12.74 -16.26 -6.41
CA ARG A 125 -11.47 -16.85 -6.78
C ARG A 125 -11.60 -17.69 -8.05
N THR A 126 -12.56 -18.60 -8.10
CA THR A 126 -12.82 -19.46 -9.26
C THR A 126 -13.10 -18.65 -10.51
N VAL A 127 -13.93 -17.61 -10.41
CA VAL A 127 -14.26 -16.74 -11.55
C VAL A 127 -13.01 -16.02 -12.06
N MET A 128 -12.18 -15.47 -11.17
CA MET A 128 -10.97 -14.75 -11.56
C MET A 128 -9.92 -15.70 -12.16
N GLU A 129 -9.64 -16.83 -11.52
CA GLU A 129 -8.67 -17.84 -11.98
C GLU A 129 -9.10 -18.48 -13.32
N SER A 130 -10.40 -18.61 -13.57
CA SER A 130 -10.90 -19.10 -14.87
C SER A 130 -10.59 -18.15 -16.03
N LYS A 131 -10.34 -16.87 -15.74
CA LYS A 131 -9.96 -15.86 -16.74
C LYS A 131 -8.45 -15.74 -16.88
N ASP A 132 -7.72 -15.91 -15.79
CA ASP A 132 -6.26 -15.92 -15.81
C ASP A 132 -5.70 -16.85 -14.72
N GLN A 133 -5.11 -17.97 -15.16
CA GLN A 133 -4.53 -18.99 -14.29
C GLN A 133 -3.40 -18.45 -13.40
N ARG A 134 -2.72 -17.37 -13.81
CA ARG A 134 -1.63 -16.75 -13.04
C ARG A 134 -2.11 -16.13 -11.74
N LEU A 135 -3.42 -15.85 -11.61
CA LEU A 135 -4.01 -15.36 -10.37
C LEU A 135 -4.05 -16.43 -9.26
N LYS A 136 -3.81 -17.69 -9.57
CA LYS A 136 -3.85 -18.77 -8.57
C LYS A 136 -2.87 -18.54 -7.43
N SER A 137 -1.60 -18.26 -7.76
CA SER A 137 -0.58 -17.97 -6.76
C SER A 137 -0.89 -16.70 -5.97
N PHE A 138 -1.47 -15.68 -6.64
CA PHE A 138 -1.88 -14.44 -5.99
C PHE A 138 -2.96 -14.68 -4.93
N PHE A 139 -4.00 -15.45 -5.24
CA PHE A 139 -5.05 -15.78 -4.27
C PHE A 139 -4.57 -16.71 -3.17
N ASP A 140 -3.65 -17.63 -3.46
CA ASP A 140 -3.02 -18.47 -2.44
C ASP A 140 -2.26 -17.62 -1.42
N GLU A 141 -1.43 -16.67 -1.88
CA GLU A 141 -0.73 -15.74 -0.99
C GLU A 141 -1.70 -14.87 -0.19
N LEU A 142 -2.73 -14.35 -0.85
CA LEU A 142 -3.74 -13.52 -0.20
C LEU A 142 -4.48 -14.31 0.89
N TYR A 143 -4.84 -15.56 0.61
CA TYR A 143 -5.49 -16.45 1.58
C TYR A 143 -4.55 -16.80 2.74
N LEU A 144 -3.28 -17.16 2.47
CA LEU A 144 -2.28 -17.48 3.48
C LEU A 144 -1.91 -16.28 4.37
N SER A 145 -2.03 -15.05 3.85
CA SER A 145 -1.83 -13.82 4.63
C SER A 145 -2.85 -13.67 5.76
N THR A 146 -3.99 -14.36 5.66
CA THR A 146 -4.99 -14.37 6.72
C THR A 146 -4.57 -15.30 7.85
N ASN A 147 -4.62 -14.80 9.09
CA ASN A 147 -4.24 -15.61 10.26
C ASN A 147 -5.37 -16.61 10.60
N LEU A 148 -5.42 -17.72 9.85
CA LEU A 148 -6.44 -18.77 9.92
C LEU A 148 -6.13 -19.90 10.91
N ARG A 149 -4.89 -19.99 11.41
CA ARG A 149 -4.38 -21.15 12.19
C ARG A 149 -5.13 -21.49 13.49
N ARG A 150 -6.15 -20.73 13.91
CA ARG A 150 -6.86 -20.88 15.21
C ARG A 150 -8.35 -20.50 15.20
N LYS A 151 -9.07 -20.62 14.09
CA LYS A 151 -10.40 -19.98 13.93
C LYS A 151 -11.56 -20.96 13.71
N SER A 152 -12.72 -20.64 14.31
CA SER A 152 -13.99 -21.35 14.14
C SER A 152 -14.58 -21.15 12.74
N VAL A 153 -15.51 -22.02 12.33
CA VAL A 153 -16.26 -21.92 11.06
C VAL A 153 -16.87 -20.53 10.85
N SER A 154 -17.48 -19.95 11.90
CA SER A 154 -18.07 -18.61 11.87
C SER A 154 -17.05 -17.47 11.66
N THR A 155 -15.79 -17.71 12.02
CA THR A 155 -14.71 -16.75 11.80
C THR A 155 -14.11 -16.90 10.40
N MET A 156 -14.10 -18.12 9.84
CA MET A 156 -13.68 -18.34 8.45
C MET A 156 -14.62 -17.63 7.47
N GLU A 157 -15.93 -17.70 7.67
CA GLU A 157 -16.90 -17.01 6.81
C GLU A 157 -16.70 -15.48 6.80
N LYS A 158 -16.37 -14.90 7.97
CA LYS A 158 -16.03 -13.47 8.09
C LYS A 158 -14.74 -13.13 7.35
N VAL A 159 -13.71 -13.98 7.45
CA VAL A 159 -12.43 -13.78 6.75
C VAL A 159 -12.63 -13.85 5.23
N SER A 160 -13.42 -14.80 4.73
CA SER A 160 -13.75 -14.90 3.30
C SER A 160 -14.43 -13.63 2.79
N LYS A 161 -15.43 -13.11 3.51
CA LYS A 161 -16.10 -11.84 3.15
C LYS A 161 -15.14 -10.65 3.18
N GLN A 162 -14.20 -10.61 4.13
CA GLN A 162 -13.16 -9.58 4.20
C GLN A 162 -12.20 -9.64 3.02
N LEU A 163 -11.82 -10.85 2.57
CA LEU A 163 -10.94 -11.03 1.40
C LEU A 163 -11.61 -10.53 0.12
N VAL A 164 -12.88 -10.87 -0.10
CA VAL A 164 -13.65 -10.36 -1.24
C VAL A 164 -13.76 -8.84 -1.19
N PHE A 165 -14.12 -8.29 -0.02
CA PHE A 165 -14.17 -6.83 0.19
C PHE A 165 -12.83 -6.17 -0.13
N LEU A 166 -11.71 -6.73 0.34
CA LEU A 166 -10.37 -6.20 0.08
C LEU A 166 -10.05 -6.18 -1.42
N CYS A 167 -10.39 -7.24 -2.15
CA CYS A 167 -10.20 -7.30 -3.61
C CYS A 167 -11.01 -6.19 -4.31
N TYR A 168 -12.30 -6.06 -3.99
CA TYR A 168 -13.14 -4.99 -4.53
C TYR A 168 -12.61 -3.61 -4.16
N PHE A 169 -12.15 -3.42 -2.92
CA PHE A 169 -11.63 -2.16 -2.45
C PHE A 169 -10.38 -1.75 -3.23
N ILE A 170 -9.37 -2.63 -3.33
CA ILE A 170 -8.13 -2.34 -4.06
C ILE A 170 -8.40 -2.08 -5.55
N CYS A 171 -9.27 -2.87 -6.18
CA CYS A 171 -9.67 -2.65 -7.58
C CYS A 171 -10.45 -1.35 -7.75
N GLY A 172 -11.33 -1.03 -6.79
CA GLY A 172 -12.07 0.23 -6.74
C GLY A 172 -11.15 1.44 -6.61
N ILE A 173 -10.11 1.34 -5.79
CA ILE A 173 -9.07 2.37 -5.68
C ILE A 173 -8.33 2.52 -7.01
N ARG A 174 -7.90 1.42 -7.67
CA ARG A 174 -7.28 1.47 -9.00
C ARG A 174 -8.20 2.15 -10.01
N ASN A 175 -9.46 1.73 -10.08
CA ASN A 175 -10.46 2.33 -10.97
C ASN A 175 -10.72 3.82 -10.64
N MET A 176 -10.75 4.19 -9.37
CA MET A 176 -10.89 5.59 -8.95
C MET A 176 -9.69 6.43 -9.39
N PHE A 177 -8.46 5.94 -9.20
CA PHE A 177 -7.25 6.64 -9.66
C PHE A 177 -7.21 6.77 -11.18
N VAL A 178 -7.54 5.70 -11.91
CA VAL A 178 -7.65 5.72 -13.37
C VAL A 178 -8.72 6.72 -13.81
N ASN A 179 -9.89 6.73 -13.17
CA ASN A 179 -10.97 7.67 -13.49
C ASN A 179 -10.65 9.11 -13.10
N ASN A 180 -9.94 9.34 -11.99
CA ASN A 180 -9.48 10.66 -11.59
C ASN A 180 -8.44 11.20 -12.58
N ALA A 181 -7.44 10.40 -12.96
CA ALA A 181 -6.44 10.79 -13.95
C ALA A 181 -7.07 11.11 -15.31
N LYS A 182 -8.01 10.29 -15.78
CA LYS A 182 -8.78 10.55 -17.00
C LYS A 182 -9.60 11.82 -16.91
N ARG A 183 -10.16 12.13 -15.73
CA ARG A 183 -10.91 13.36 -15.47
C ARG A 183 -10.00 14.57 -15.52
N ASP A 184 -8.88 14.53 -14.81
CA ASP A 184 -7.94 15.66 -14.72
C ASP A 184 -7.35 15.99 -16.09
N LEU A 185 -6.98 14.96 -16.87
CA LEU A 185 -6.53 15.13 -18.25
C LEU A 185 -7.64 15.67 -19.16
N GLY A 186 -8.87 15.16 -19.03
CA GLY A 186 -10.02 15.66 -19.78
C GLY A 186 -10.33 17.13 -19.48
N MET A 187 -10.33 17.51 -18.20
CA MET A 187 -10.52 18.90 -17.74
C MET A 187 -9.41 19.82 -18.24
N TYR A 188 -8.16 19.35 -18.25
CA TYR A 188 -7.03 20.10 -18.81
C TYR A 188 -7.22 20.37 -20.31
N LEU A 189 -7.53 19.34 -21.11
CA LEU A 189 -7.78 19.50 -22.55
C LEU A 189 -8.92 20.48 -22.83
N ASP A 190 -10.03 20.33 -22.12
CA ASP A 190 -11.18 21.25 -22.22
C ASP A 190 -10.77 22.70 -21.87
N SER A 191 -9.96 22.90 -20.82
CA SER A 191 -9.46 24.23 -20.43
C SER A 191 -8.54 24.90 -21.46
N THR A 192 -7.83 24.11 -22.28
CA THR A 192 -6.98 24.61 -23.36
C THR A 192 -7.75 24.91 -24.65
N GLY A 193 -9.08 24.76 -24.64
CA GLY A 193 -9.92 24.97 -25.82
C GLY A 193 -9.87 23.80 -26.82
N THR A 194 -9.48 22.61 -26.37
CA THR A 194 -9.51 21.41 -27.23
C THR A 194 -10.95 21.13 -27.67
N PRO A 195 -11.21 20.92 -28.97
CA PRO A 195 -12.57 20.63 -29.45
C PRO A 195 -13.16 19.37 -28.81
N ASN A 196 -14.46 19.38 -28.51
CA ASN A 196 -15.17 18.23 -27.93
C ASN A 196 -14.99 16.95 -28.74
N SER A 197 -15.00 17.04 -30.08
CA SER A 197 -14.78 15.88 -30.96
C SER A 197 -13.40 15.23 -30.76
N THR A 198 -12.37 16.03 -30.50
CA THR A 198 -11.02 15.54 -30.18
C THR A 198 -10.99 14.90 -28.79
N ILE A 199 -11.62 15.52 -27.79
CA ILE A 199 -11.75 14.98 -26.44
C ILE A 199 -12.49 13.63 -26.46
N ASP A 200 -13.59 13.53 -27.21
CA ASP A 200 -14.38 12.30 -27.31
C ASP A 200 -13.66 11.19 -28.08
N THR A 201 -12.80 11.56 -29.05
CA THR A 201 -11.89 10.61 -29.71
C THR A 201 -10.89 10.03 -28.71
N LEU A 202 -10.27 10.86 -27.88
CA LEU A 202 -9.34 10.41 -26.83
C LEU A 202 -10.04 9.60 -25.73
N ALA A 203 -11.29 9.95 -25.41
CA ALA A 203 -12.12 9.19 -24.49
C ALA A 203 -12.46 7.79 -25.05
N THR A 204 -12.74 7.69 -26.35
CA THR A 204 -12.96 6.41 -27.04
C THR A 204 -11.70 5.53 -27.02
N MET A 205 -10.52 6.14 -27.08
CA MET A 205 -9.22 5.47 -26.88
C MET A 205 -8.94 5.14 -25.40
N GLY A 206 -9.83 5.53 -24.48
CA GLY A 206 -9.71 5.28 -23.06
C GLY A 206 -8.70 6.19 -22.34
N LEU A 207 -8.23 7.27 -22.97
CA LEU A 207 -7.22 8.18 -22.42
C LEU A 207 -7.81 9.27 -21.52
N THR A 208 -9.05 9.69 -21.79
CA THR A 208 -9.75 10.76 -21.06
C THR A 208 -11.20 10.37 -20.75
N LEU A 209 -11.92 11.26 -20.07
CA LEU A 209 -13.39 11.23 -20.04
C LEU A 209 -13.97 11.89 -21.29
N THR A 210 -15.24 11.61 -21.58
CA THR A 210 -16.00 12.28 -22.65
C THR A 210 -16.25 13.74 -22.30
N SER A 211 -16.37 14.58 -23.33
CA SER A 211 -16.73 16.00 -23.21
C SER A 211 -18.00 16.19 -22.37
N LEU A 212 -19.01 15.33 -22.58
CA LEU A 212 -20.23 15.32 -21.80
C LEU A 212 -20.01 15.03 -20.31
N SER A 213 -19.16 14.04 -19.99
CA SER A 213 -18.84 13.69 -18.59
C SER A 213 -18.09 14.83 -17.89
N ILE A 214 -17.24 15.55 -18.63
CA ILE A 214 -16.53 16.75 -18.15
C ILE A 214 -17.54 17.87 -17.84
N SER A 215 -18.49 18.15 -18.73
CA SER A 215 -19.54 19.15 -18.50
C SER A 215 -20.38 18.83 -17.26
N TYR A 216 -20.85 17.59 -17.10
CA TYR A 216 -21.59 17.19 -15.91
C TYR A 216 -20.79 17.38 -14.62
N HIS A 217 -19.49 17.11 -14.66
CA HIS A 217 -18.63 17.32 -13.50
C HIS A 217 -18.53 18.81 -13.16
N LYS A 218 -18.32 19.68 -14.15
CA LYS A 218 -18.30 21.14 -13.98
C LYS A 218 -19.63 21.66 -13.40
N ASP A 219 -20.75 21.17 -13.91
CA ASP A 219 -22.09 21.53 -13.44
C ASP A 219 -22.30 21.12 -11.98
N SER A 220 -21.89 19.89 -11.62
CA SER A 220 -21.99 19.41 -10.23
C SER A 220 -21.13 20.22 -9.27
N VAL A 221 -19.91 20.60 -9.67
CA VAL A 221 -19.04 21.47 -8.87
C VAL A 221 -19.64 22.87 -8.72
N SER A 222 -20.18 23.42 -9.81
CA SER A 222 -20.86 24.73 -9.81
C SER A 222 -22.06 24.76 -8.87
N GLN A 223 -22.94 23.76 -8.95
CA GLN A 223 -24.13 23.64 -8.09
C GLN A 223 -23.77 23.56 -6.61
N LYS A 224 -22.72 22.81 -6.25
CA LYS A 224 -22.22 22.76 -4.86
C LYS A 224 -21.70 24.11 -4.39
N HIS A 225 -21.08 24.88 -5.28
CA HIS A 225 -20.60 26.22 -4.96
C HIS A 225 -21.77 27.18 -4.73
N SER A 226 -22.81 27.14 -5.57
CA SER A 226 -24.02 27.96 -5.42
C SER A 226 -24.82 27.67 -4.15
N ALA A 227 -24.73 26.44 -3.60
CA ALA A 227 -25.41 26.07 -2.37
C ALA A 227 -24.68 26.49 -1.08
N THR A 228 -23.44 26.97 -1.18
CA THR A 228 -22.59 27.31 -0.03
C THR A 228 -22.42 28.84 0.13
N VAL A 229 -22.95 29.64 -0.78
CA VAL A 229 -22.92 31.12 -0.76
C VAL A 229 -24.24 31.69 -0.26
#